data_AF-A0A357TCB8-F1
#
_entry.id   AF-A0A357TCB8-F1
#
_cell.length_a   1.000
_cell.length_b   1.000
_cell.length_c   1.000
_cell.angle_alpha   90.00
_cell.angle_beta   90.00
_cell.angle_gamma   90.00
#
_symmetry.space_group_name_H-M   'P 1'
#
loop_
_entity.id
_entity.type
_entity.pdbx_description
1 polymer ?
#
loop_
_entity_poly.entity_id
_entity_poly.type
_entity_poly.pdbx_seq_one_letter_code
_entity_poly.pdbx_strand_id
1 'polypeptide(L)'
;MLTALQFTGGLALLIFGAEMFTDAAVDTARKLRVTTFLLALLAAGAEPEELLASVIASWRGMGELALSNALGTNICIVAFALALGAAIMPIQVNKSSIRHGIIALTASVFPLFFLANFKVTRIEGLLLVALYFVYVWYALTKERIDIELEDVSVRELIGETAERKEAAVSENIIEEREGREEFEEKEEEAAEGESLQKSAVLVLAGIGIMGLGGELACKRC
;
A
#
# COMPACT_ATOMS: atom_id res chain seq x y z
N MET A 1 30.43 -17.59 21.59
CA MET A 1 29.08 -17.35 22.14
C MET A 1 28.69 -15.86 22.05
N LEU A 2 29.54 -14.92 22.49
CA LEU A 2 29.24 -13.48 22.40
C LEU A 2 29.00 -12.97 20.98
N THR A 3 29.78 -13.42 19.99
CA THR A 3 29.62 -13.02 18.58
C THR A 3 28.31 -13.51 17.98
N ALA A 4 27.91 -14.74 18.30
CA ALA A 4 26.63 -15.30 17.87
C ALA A 4 25.47 -14.48 18.46
N LEU A 5 25.57 -14.07 19.72
CA LEU A 5 24.58 -13.21 20.37
C LEU A 5 24.50 -11.81 19.73
N GLN A 6 25.64 -11.21 19.37
CA GLN A 6 25.68 -9.94 18.66
C GLN A 6 25.05 -10.05 17.27
N PHE A 7 25.33 -11.13 16.55
CA PHE A 7 24.77 -11.38 15.22
C PHE A 7 23.25 -11.58 15.29
N THR A 8 22.76 -12.45 16.17
CA THR A 8 21.32 -12.71 16.29
C THR A 8 20.58 -11.51 16.87
N GLY A 9 21.17 -10.80 17.82
CA GLY A 9 20.61 -9.56 18.37
C GLY A 9 20.52 -8.46 17.33
N GLY A 10 21.57 -8.25 16.53
CA GLY A 10 21.57 -7.29 15.44
C GLY A 10 20.55 -7.63 14.35
N LEU A 11 20.45 -8.91 13.97
CA LEU A 11 19.47 -9.37 12.99
C LEU A 11 18.03 -9.16 13.47
N ALA A 12 17.73 -9.49 14.74
CA ALA A 12 16.42 -9.25 15.32
C ALA A 12 16.08 -7.75 15.31
N LEU A 13 17.03 -6.91 15.74
CA LEU A 13 16.84 -5.47 15.77
C LEU A 13 16.61 -4.88 14.37
N LEU A 14 17.27 -5.42 13.34
CA LEU A 14 17.09 -5.02 11.95
C LEU A 14 15.68 -5.38 11.45
N ILE A 15 15.20 -6.59 11.74
CA ILE A 15 13.85 -7.02 11.34
C ILE A 15 12.77 -6.16 12.00
N PHE A 16 12.82 -6.02 13.33
CA PHE A 16 11.86 -5.20 14.06
C PHE A 16 11.97 -3.71 13.72
N GLY A 17 13.20 -3.23 13.50
CA GLY A 17 13.45 -1.84 13.08
C GLY A 17 12.85 -1.54 11.71
N ALA A 18 12.95 -2.49 10.76
CA ALA A 18 12.37 -2.35 9.43
C ALA A 18 10.84 -2.25 9.48
N GLU A 19 10.16 -3.10 10.26
CA GLU A 19 8.71 -3.06 10.45
C GLU A 19 8.27 -1.71 11.05
N MET A 20 8.89 -1.31 12.17
CA MET A 20 8.58 -0.03 12.83
C MET A 20 8.82 1.18 11.91
N PHE A 21 9.88 1.14 11.11
CA PHE A 21 10.20 2.19 10.16
C PHE A 21 9.14 2.28 9.06
N THR A 22 8.68 1.14 8.51
CA THR A 22 7.64 1.13 7.49
C THR A 22 6.31 1.68 8.01
N ASP A 23 5.89 1.32 9.23
CA ASP A 23 4.67 1.84 9.84
C ASP A 23 4.76 3.36 10.08
N ALA A 24 5.89 3.83 10.62
CA ALA A 24 6.13 5.24 10.83
C ALA A 24 6.18 6.03 9.52
N ALA A 25 6.71 5.45 8.44
CA ALA A 25 6.73 6.04 7.12
C ALA A 25 5.31 6.21 6.55
N VAL A 26 4.46 5.17 6.66
CA VAL A 26 3.05 5.25 6.24
C VAL A 26 2.29 6.32 7.03
N ASP A 27 2.46 6.37 8.34
CA ASP A 27 1.84 7.39 9.20
C ASP A 27 2.29 8.81 8.86
N THR A 28 3.58 8.97 8.56
CA THR A 28 4.16 10.27 8.20
C THR A 28 3.68 10.72 6.83
N ALA A 29 3.60 9.79 5.85
CA ALA A 29 3.06 10.07 4.53
C ALA A 29 1.62 10.59 4.61
N ARG A 30 0.77 9.95 5.43
CA ARG A 30 -0.61 10.38 5.68
C ARG A 30 -0.70 11.79 6.27
N LYS A 31 0.16 12.12 7.24
CA LYS A 31 0.19 13.45 7.88
C LYS A 31 0.67 14.54 6.93
N LEU A 32 1.65 14.23 6.07
CA LEU A 32 2.24 15.17 5.12
C LEU A 32 1.48 15.30 3.80
N ARG A 33 0.41 14.49 3.60
CA ARG A 33 -0.33 14.37 2.34
C ARG A 33 0.61 14.12 1.15
N VAL A 34 1.56 13.21 1.35
CA VAL A 34 2.47 12.71 0.30
C VAL A 34 2.20 11.23 0.05
N THR A 35 2.56 10.72 -1.13
CA THR A 35 2.45 9.27 -1.41
C THR A 35 3.39 8.51 -0.47
N THR A 36 2.95 7.32 -0.03
CA THR A 36 3.83 6.39 0.69
C THR A 36 5.05 6.03 -0.18
N PHE A 37 4.87 5.99 -1.49
CA PHE A 37 5.93 5.75 -2.46
C PHE A 37 7.01 6.84 -2.43
N LEU A 38 6.67 8.13 -2.43
CA LEU A 38 7.62 9.24 -2.33
C LEU A 38 8.44 9.14 -1.05
N LEU A 39 7.73 8.93 0.08
CA LEU A 39 8.39 8.92 1.38
C LEU A 39 9.34 7.73 1.48
N ALA A 40 8.91 6.55 1.00
CA ALA A 40 9.76 5.37 0.90
C ALA A 40 10.94 5.59 -0.04
N LEU A 41 10.75 6.24 -1.19
CA LEU A 41 11.82 6.55 -2.15
C LEU A 41 12.84 7.52 -1.55
N LEU A 42 12.39 8.57 -0.87
CA LEU A 42 13.25 9.55 -0.23
C LEU A 42 14.02 8.94 0.96
N ALA A 43 13.34 8.11 1.74
CA ALA A 43 13.95 7.49 2.92
C ALA A 43 14.87 6.32 2.56
N ALA A 44 14.56 5.57 1.50
CA ALA A 44 15.48 4.58 0.93
C ALA A 44 16.65 5.24 0.19
N GLY A 45 16.47 6.43 -0.38
CA GLY A 45 17.57 7.19 -1.00
C GLY A 45 18.44 7.96 0.00
N ALA A 46 17.96 8.15 1.22
CA ALA A 46 18.76 8.63 2.33
C ALA A 46 19.42 7.41 2.96
N GLU A 47 20.59 7.02 2.44
CA GLU A 47 21.40 5.92 2.96
C GLU A 47 22.55 6.50 3.84
N PRO A 48 22.26 6.86 5.12
CA PRO A 48 23.20 7.62 5.94
C PRO A 48 24.43 6.80 6.33
N GLU A 49 24.30 5.47 6.47
CA GLU A 49 25.40 4.58 6.79
C GLU A 49 26.44 4.50 5.66
N GLU A 50 26.01 4.43 4.40
CA GLU A 50 26.88 4.47 3.22
C GLU A 50 27.53 5.84 3.07
N LEU A 51 26.77 6.90 3.29
CA LEU A 51 27.29 8.26 3.25
C LEU A 51 28.38 8.44 4.31
N LEU A 52 28.14 7.99 5.54
CA LEU A 52 29.09 8.06 6.64
C LEU A 52 30.36 7.25 6.32
N ALA A 53 30.21 6.01 5.84
CA ALA A 53 31.34 5.16 5.47
C ALA A 53 32.19 5.80 4.36
N SER A 54 31.54 6.35 3.33
CA SER A 54 32.20 7.02 2.19
C SER A 54 32.91 8.30 2.63
N VAL A 55 32.30 9.10 3.51
CA VAL A 55 32.91 10.31 4.07
C VAL A 55 34.13 9.96 4.92
N ILE A 56 34.05 8.94 5.79
CA ILE A 56 35.18 8.49 6.61
C ILE A 56 36.32 7.97 5.73
N ALA A 57 36.02 7.17 4.69
CA ALA A 57 37.02 6.68 3.75
C ALA A 57 37.69 7.82 2.99
N SER A 58 36.91 8.79 2.49
CA SER A 58 37.45 9.97 1.81
C SER A 58 38.29 10.85 2.73
N TRP A 59 37.90 11.03 4.00
CA TRP A 59 38.69 11.79 4.97
C TRP A 59 40.06 11.13 5.19
N ARG A 60 40.10 9.80 5.26
CA ARG A 60 41.35 9.02 5.39
C ARG A 60 42.20 9.00 4.12
N GLY A 61 41.85 9.75 3.08
CA GLY A 61 42.55 9.78 1.80
C GLY A 61 42.30 8.54 0.93
N MET A 62 41.37 7.67 1.32
CA MET A 62 41.03 6.45 0.59
C MET A 62 39.84 6.70 -0.34
N GLY A 63 40.00 7.64 -1.28
CA GLY A 63 38.92 8.06 -2.20
C GLY A 63 38.40 6.93 -3.09
N GLU A 64 39.28 6.00 -3.51
CA GLU A 64 38.89 4.82 -4.29
C GLU A 64 37.97 3.88 -3.50
N LEU A 65 38.19 3.75 -2.18
CA LEU A 65 37.33 2.96 -1.29
C LEU A 65 35.98 3.63 -1.07
N ALA A 66 35.95 4.96 -0.95
CA ALA A 66 34.69 5.71 -0.88
C ALA A 66 33.88 5.54 -2.18
N LEU A 67 34.55 5.57 -3.33
CA LEU A 67 33.92 5.39 -4.63
C LEU A 67 33.37 3.98 -4.82
N SER A 68 34.15 2.95 -4.47
CA SER A 68 33.71 1.56 -4.58
C SER A 68 32.57 1.24 -3.62
N ASN A 69 32.52 1.85 -2.43
CA ASN A 69 31.39 1.75 -1.52
C ASN A 69 30.11 2.30 -2.16
N ALA A 70 30.15 3.54 -2.68
CA ALA A 70 28.99 4.17 -3.30
C ALA A 70 28.50 3.42 -4.55
N LEU A 71 29.41 2.93 -5.41
CA LEU A 71 29.05 2.17 -6.60
C LEU A 71 28.56 0.75 -6.25
N GLY A 72 29.26 0.07 -5.36
CA GLY A 72 28.98 -1.30 -4.97
C GLY A 72 27.61 -1.47 -4.34
N THR A 73 27.24 -0.60 -3.40
CA THR A 73 25.93 -0.68 -2.73
C THR A 73 24.78 -0.49 -3.73
N ASN A 74 24.86 0.51 -4.60
CA ASN A 74 23.84 0.74 -5.64
C ASN A 74 23.68 -0.48 -6.58
N ILE A 75 24.80 -1.08 -7.01
CA ILE A 75 24.77 -2.28 -7.85
C ILE A 75 24.15 -3.45 -7.07
N CYS A 76 24.52 -3.66 -5.80
CA CYS A 76 23.96 -4.71 -4.96
C CYS A 76 22.44 -4.54 -4.75
N ILE A 77 21.97 -3.31 -4.53
CA ILE A 77 20.54 -3.05 -4.35
C ILE A 77 19.77 -3.41 -5.64
N VAL A 78 20.24 -2.96 -6.80
CA VAL A 78 19.53 -3.21 -8.06
C VAL A 78 19.66 -4.66 -8.53
N ALA A 79 20.86 -5.22 -8.50
CA ALA A 79 21.13 -6.53 -9.07
C ALA A 79 20.78 -7.68 -8.13
N PHE A 80 20.88 -7.48 -6.81
CA PHE A 80 20.66 -8.53 -5.82
C PHE A 80 19.38 -8.30 -5.01
N ALA A 81 19.25 -7.18 -4.30
CA ALA A 81 18.10 -6.97 -3.41
C ALA A 81 16.77 -6.87 -4.17
N LEU A 82 16.71 -6.04 -5.22
CA LEU A 82 15.53 -5.92 -6.08
C LEU A 82 15.26 -7.21 -6.87
N ALA A 83 16.28 -7.87 -7.39
CA ALA A 83 16.12 -9.13 -8.12
C ALA A 83 15.57 -10.24 -7.22
N LEU A 84 16.09 -10.37 -5.99
CA LEU A 84 15.62 -11.33 -5.01
C LEU A 84 14.19 -11.00 -4.56
N GLY A 85 13.89 -9.73 -4.31
CA GLY A 85 12.53 -9.26 -4.00
C GLY A 85 11.54 -9.61 -5.10
N ALA A 86 11.89 -9.32 -6.35
CA ALA A 86 11.06 -9.64 -7.51
C ALA A 86 10.89 -11.15 -7.76
N ALA A 87 11.89 -11.95 -7.39
CA ALA A 87 11.81 -13.41 -7.47
C ALA A 87 10.89 -14.02 -6.40
N ILE A 88 10.82 -13.41 -5.21
CA ILE A 88 9.95 -13.86 -4.11
C ILE A 88 8.52 -13.36 -4.32
N MET A 89 8.36 -12.08 -4.62
CA MET A 89 7.06 -11.44 -4.84
C MET A 89 7.13 -10.60 -6.13
N PRO A 90 6.43 -11.00 -7.19
CA PRO A 90 6.44 -10.26 -8.45
C PRO A 90 6.01 -8.80 -8.25
N ILE A 91 6.91 -7.87 -8.60
CA ILE A 91 6.67 -6.44 -8.44
C ILE A 91 5.72 -5.97 -9.56
N GLN A 92 4.54 -5.47 -9.19
CA GLN A 92 3.63 -4.83 -10.14
C GLN A 92 4.13 -3.42 -10.44
N VAL A 93 4.45 -3.17 -11.71
CA VAL A 93 4.99 -1.88 -12.17
C VAL A 93 3.91 -1.04 -12.84
N ASN A 94 3.68 0.14 -12.28
CA ASN A 94 2.70 1.10 -12.80
C ASN A 94 3.39 2.04 -13.80
N LYS A 95 2.62 2.69 -14.68
CA LYS A 95 3.18 3.65 -15.66
C LYS A 95 3.96 4.78 -14.98
N SER A 96 3.52 5.22 -13.80
CA SER A 96 4.23 6.22 -12.99
C SER A 96 5.58 5.69 -12.50
N SER A 97 5.65 4.45 -12.01
CA SER A 97 6.91 3.83 -11.56
C SER A 97 7.94 3.70 -12.69
N ILE A 98 7.50 3.34 -13.90
CA ILE A 98 8.39 3.27 -15.08
C ILE A 98 8.94 4.66 -15.42
N ARG A 99 8.10 5.70 -15.40
CA ARG A 99 8.52 7.08 -15.67
C ARG A 99 9.59 7.55 -14.68
N HIS A 100 9.39 7.27 -13.39
CA HIS A 100 10.38 7.58 -12.35
C HIS A 100 11.68 6.79 -12.54
N GLY A 101 11.58 5.51 -12.88
CA GLY A 101 12.75 4.68 -13.20
C GLY A 101 13.56 5.21 -14.38
N ILE A 102 12.90 5.64 -15.46
CA ILE A 102 13.57 6.25 -16.62
C ILE A 102 14.27 7.54 -16.22
N ILE A 103 13.60 8.42 -15.47
CA ILE A 103 14.19 9.69 -15.00
C ILE A 103 15.43 9.42 -14.14
N ALA A 104 15.34 8.51 -13.18
CA ALA A 104 16.45 8.14 -12.31
C ALA A 104 17.62 7.53 -13.10
N LEU A 105 17.34 6.67 -14.09
CA LEU A 105 18.35 6.10 -14.98
C LEU A 105 19.04 7.16 -15.83
N THR A 106 18.30 8.12 -16.39
CA THR A 106 18.92 9.24 -17.12
C THR A 106 19.73 10.14 -16.20
N ALA A 107 19.28 10.36 -14.97
CA ALA A 107 20.00 11.18 -14.00
C ALA A 107 21.32 10.51 -13.57
N SER A 108 21.38 9.17 -13.51
CA SER A 108 22.59 8.43 -13.13
C SER A 108 23.69 8.43 -14.19
N VAL A 109 23.38 8.76 -15.46
CA VAL A 109 24.38 8.99 -16.52
C VAL A 109 25.31 10.15 -16.19
N PHE A 110 24.79 11.18 -15.51
CA PHE A 110 25.56 12.39 -15.23
C PHE A 110 26.69 12.15 -14.22
N PRO A 111 26.47 11.48 -13.06
CA PRO A 111 27.54 10.99 -12.20
C PRO A 111 28.55 10.08 -12.91
N LEU A 112 28.11 9.18 -13.81
CA LEU A 112 29.02 8.27 -14.52
C LEU A 112 30.08 9.02 -15.34
N PHE A 113 29.74 10.20 -15.89
CA PHE A 113 30.70 11.04 -16.59
C PHE A 113 31.84 11.52 -15.68
N PHE A 114 31.51 11.98 -14.47
CA PHE A 114 32.50 12.43 -13.48
C PHE A 114 33.31 11.27 -12.88
N LEU A 115 32.82 10.05 -13.01
CA LEU A 115 33.47 8.84 -12.53
C LEU A 115 34.38 8.18 -13.58
N ALA A 116 34.44 8.68 -14.82
CA ALA A 116 35.19 8.06 -15.91
C ALA A 116 36.71 7.93 -15.64
N ASN A 117 37.26 8.82 -14.82
CA ASN A 117 38.66 8.82 -14.40
C ASN A 117 38.88 8.18 -13.01
N PHE A 118 37.84 7.59 -12.41
CA PHE A 118 37.79 7.05 -11.04
C PHE A 118 38.23 8.04 -9.95
N LYS A 119 38.18 9.36 -10.23
CA LYS A 119 38.61 10.41 -9.31
C LYS A 119 37.63 11.57 -9.32
N VAL A 120 36.96 11.76 -8.19
CA VAL A 120 36.05 12.88 -7.97
C VAL A 120 36.79 14.01 -7.25
N THR A 121 36.94 15.14 -7.92
CA THR A 121 37.49 16.37 -7.33
C THR A 121 36.46 17.07 -6.45
N ARG A 122 36.89 18.02 -5.61
CA ARG A 122 35.96 18.76 -4.74
C ARG A 122 34.91 19.57 -5.51
N ILE A 123 35.26 20.08 -6.68
CA ILE A 123 34.35 20.86 -7.52
C ILE A 123 33.28 19.93 -8.12
N GLU A 124 33.68 18.77 -8.62
CA GLU A 124 32.77 17.75 -9.15
C GLU A 124 31.85 17.21 -8.05
N GLY A 125 32.39 16.94 -6.85
CA GLY A 125 31.61 16.54 -5.69
C GLY A 125 30.56 17.59 -5.29
N LEU A 126 30.93 18.88 -5.26
CA LEU A 126 29.99 19.96 -4.96
C LEU A 126 28.86 20.04 -6.02
N LEU A 127 29.21 19.86 -7.29
CA LEU A 127 28.27 19.87 -8.39
C LEU A 127 27.29 18.69 -8.30
N LEU A 128 27.78 17.49 -7.95
CA LEU A 128 26.95 16.31 -7.71
C LEU A 128 25.99 16.51 -6.53
N VAL A 129 26.46 17.12 -5.43
CA VAL A 129 25.60 17.46 -4.28
C VAL A 129 24.53 18.48 -4.68
N ALA A 130 24.89 19.53 -5.43
CA ALA A 130 23.92 20.51 -5.92
C ALA A 130 22.86 19.84 -6.83
N LEU A 131 23.29 18.95 -7.72
CA LEU A 131 22.38 18.18 -8.58
C LEU A 131 21.44 17.28 -7.77
N TYR A 132 21.94 16.64 -6.72
CA TYR A 132 21.10 15.84 -5.81
C TYR A 132 19.99 16.69 -5.18
N PHE A 133 20.31 17.88 -4.66
CA PHE A 133 19.29 18.77 -4.10
C PHE A 133 18.28 19.26 -5.14
N VAL A 134 18.72 19.57 -6.36
CA VAL A 134 17.83 19.93 -7.47
C VAL A 134 16.90 18.76 -7.83
N TYR A 135 17.43 17.54 -7.87
CA TYR A 135 16.64 16.33 -8.14
C TYR A 135 15.60 16.07 -7.04
N VAL A 136 16.00 16.14 -5.77
CA VAL A 136 15.07 15.99 -4.63
C VAL A 136 13.99 17.06 -4.68
N TRP A 137 14.34 18.31 -4.94
CA TRP A 137 13.37 19.41 -5.09
C TRP A 137 12.36 19.14 -6.23
N TYR A 138 12.86 18.69 -7.39
CA TYR A 138 12.02 18.32 -8.53
C TYR A 138 11.10 17.13 -8.22
N ALA A 139 11.61 16.10 -7.57
CA ALA A 139 10.81 14.93 -7.17
C ALA A 139 9.68 15.34 -6.21
N LEU A 140 10.00 16.13 -5.17
CA LEU A 140 9.04 16.61 -4.19
C LEU A 140 7.93 17.49 -4.80
N THR A 141 8.27 18.33 -5.77
CA THR A 141 7.29 19.21 -6.43
C THR A 141 6.38 18.45 -7.36
N LYS A 142 6.92 17.50 -8.12
CA LYS A 142 6.15 16.72 -9.08
C LYS A 142 5.20 15.74 -8.42
N GLU A 143 5.62 15.06 -7.36
CA GLU A 143 4.74 14.10 -6.70
C GLU A 143 3.59 14.75 -5.94
N ARG A 144 3.76 16.00 -5.44
CA ARG A 144 2.62 16.78 -4.92
C ARG A 144 1.54 17.01 -5.98
N ILE A 145 1.94 17.23 -7.24
CA ILE A 145 0.99 17.43 -8.35
C ILE A 145 0.27 16.12 -8.69
N ASP A 146 0.98 14.98 -8.72
CA ASP A 146 0.36 13.68 -9.02
C ASP A 146 -0.67 13.28 -7.94
N ILE A 147 -0.41 13.58 -6.66
CA ILE A 147 -1.39 13.35 -5.57
C ILE A 147 -2.65 14.20 -5.75
N GLU A 148 -2.48 15.47 -6.13
CA GLU A 148 -3.61 16.37 -6.32
C GLU A 148 -4.49 15.91 -7.49
N LEU A 149 -3.89 15.39 -8.56
CA LEU A 149 -4.61 14.79 -9.69
C LEU A 149 -5.31 13.49 -9.30
N GLU A 150 -4.66 12.63 -8.50
CA GLU A 150 -5.26 11.39 -8.02
C GLU A 150 -6.45 11.68 -7.07
N ASP A 151 -6.30 12.61 -6.11
CA ASP A 151 -7.37 13.04 -5.20
C ASP A 151 -8.56 13.68 -5.94
N VAL A 152 -8.30 14.49 -6.98
CA VAL A 152 -9.35 15.07 -7.83
C VAL A 152 -10.08 13.96 -8.60
N SER A 153 -9.35 13.03 -9.21
CA SER A 153 -9.95 11.92 -9.96
C SER A 153 -10.76 10.98 -9.06
N VAL A 154 -10.29 10.69 -7.84
CA VAL A 154 -11.01 9.89 -6.85
C VAL A 154 -12.26 10.63 -6.36
N ARG A 155 -12.21 11.95 -6.16
CA ARG A 155 -13.40 12.75 -5.82
C ARG A 155 -14.42 12.77 -6.94
N GLU A 156 -13.98 12.86 -8.19
CA GLU A 156 -14.83 12.82 -9.38
C GLU A 156 -15.49 11.45 -9.53
N LEU A 157 -14.72 10.35 -9.38
CA LEU A 157 -15.22 8.98 -9.37
C LEU A 157 -16.19 8.72 -8.21
N ILE A 158 -15.90 9.20 -7.00
CA ILE A 158 -16.82 9.10 -5.85
C ILE A 158 -18.10 9.89 -6.13
N GLY A 159 -18.00 11.08 -6.74
CA GLY A 159 -19.16 11.87 -7.16
C GLY A 159 -20.03 11.13 -8.18
N GLU A 160 -19.41 10.55 -9.21
CA GLU A 160 -20.10 9.79 -10.25
C GLU A 160 -20.73 8.49 -9.69
N THR A 161 -20.07 7.85 -8.72
CA THR A 161 -20.61 6.67 -8.02
C THR A 161 -21.76 7.06 -7.07
N ALA A 162 -21.69 8.24 -6.46
CA ALA A 162 -22.77 8.77 -5.61
C ALA A 162 -24.00 9.11 -6.45
N GLU A 163 -23.83 9.78 -7.60
CA GLU A 163 -24.91 10.03 -8.56
C GLU A 163 -25.53 8.74 -9.09
N ARG A 164 -24.72 7.73 -9.45
CA ARG A 164 -25.23 6.41 -9.86
C ARG A 164 -26.01 5.71 -8.75
N LYS A 165 -25.57 5.82 -7.49
CA LYS A 165 -26.31 5.28 -6.34
C LYS A 165 -27.62 6.02 -6.12
N GLU A 166 -27.64 7.35 -6.24
CA GLU A 166 -28.88 8.13 -6.13
C GLU A 166 -29.87 7.80 -7.26
N ALA A 167 -29.38 7.62 -8.49
CA ALA A 167 -30.21 7.19 -9.62
C ALA A 167 -30.80 5.78 -9.41
N ALA A 168 -29.98 4.81 -8.96
CA ALA A 168 -30.44 3.45 -8.68
C ALA A 168 -31.38 3.37 -7.46
N VAL A 169 -31.20 4.25 -6.47
CA VAL A 169 -32.13 4.37 -5.33
C VAL A 169 -33.45 4.98 -5.78
N SER A 170 -33.43 5.97 -6.68
CA SER A 170 -34.66 6.53 -7.26
C SER A 170 -35.44 5.49 -8.04
N GLU A 171 -34.76 4.65 -8.83
CA GLU A 171 -35.38 3.58 -9.61
C GLU A 171 -36.02 2.48 -8.72
N ASN A 172 -35.32 2.04 -7.68
CA ASN A 172 -35.87 1.09 -6.70
C ASN A 172 -37.06 1.64 -5.90
N ILE A 173 -37.08 2.95 -5.60
CA ILE A 173 -38.21 3.60 -4.90
C ILE A 173 -39.44 3.70 -5.81
N ILE A 174 -39.24 3.81 -7.13
CA ILE A 174 -40.34 3.80 -8.11
C ILE A 174 -40.94 2.39 -8.22
N GLU A 175 -40.11 1.34 -8.31
CA GLU A 175 -40.58 -0.06 -8.32
C GLU A 175 -41.32 -0.47 -7.02
N GLU A 176 -40.85 -0.03 -5.84
CA GLU A 176 -41.54 -0.29 -4.58
C GLU A 176 -42.88 0.47 -4.45
N ARG A 177 -43.05 1.60 -5.15
CA ARG A 177 -44.32 2.34 -5.18
C ARG A 177 -45.32 1.74 -6.14
N GLU A 178 -44.88 1.34 -7.33
CA GLU A 178 -45.75 0.64 -8.30
C GLU A 178 -46.20 -0.73 -7.76
N GLY A 179 -45.32 -1.46 -7.06
CA GLY A 179 -45.69 -2.72 -6.40
C GLY A 179 -46.59 -2.56 -5.17
N ARG A 180 -46.65 -1.38 -4.55
CA ARG A 180 -47.53 -1.10 -3.41
C ARG A 180 -48.94 -0.69 -3.86
N GLU A 181 -49.06 0.04 -4.97
CA GLU A 181 -50.35 0.36 -5.59
C GLU A 181 -51.03 -0.91 -6.15
N GLU A 182 -50.26 -1.86 -6.72
CA GLU A 182 -50.79 -3.14 -7.21
C GLU A 182 -51.18 -4.14 -6.07
N PHE A 183 -50.72 -3.90 -4.84
CA PHE A 183 -51.03 -4.72 -3.67
C PHE A 183 -52.24 -4.20 -2.89
N GLU A 184 -52.42 -2.88 -2.79
CA GLU A 184 -53.62 -2.28 -2.15
C GLU A 184 -54.90 -2.55 -2.95
N GLU A 185 -54.82 -2.66 -4.28
CA GLU A 185 -55.98 -3.01 -5.13
C GLU A 185 -56.40 -4.49 -5.02
N LYS A 186 -55.48 -5.39 -4.62
CA LYS A 186 -55.75 -6.84 -4.46
C LYS A 186 -56.25 -7.23 -3.06
N GLU A 187 -56.03 -6.39 -2.05
CA GLU A 187 -56.44 -6.70 -0.67
C GLU A 187 -57.94 -6.44 -0.43
N GLU A 188 -58.60 -5.61 -1.25
CA GLU A 188 -60.06 -5.38 -1.20
C GLU A 188 -60.89 -6.53 -1.80
N GLU A 189 -60.36 -7.33 -2.72
CA GLU A 189 -61.10 -8.45 -3.35
C GLU A 189 -60.99 -9.79 -2.58
N ALA A 190 -60.06 -9.94 -1.63
CA ALA A 190 -59.79 -11.22 -0.95
C ALA A 190 -60.57 -11.44 0.37
N ALA A 191 -61.45 -10.53 0.77
CA ALA A 191 -62.11 -10.55 2.08
C ALA A 191 -63.37 -11.43 2.19
N GLU A 192 -63.84 -12.10 1.12
CA GLU A 192 -65.14 -12.81 1.12
C GLU A 192 -65.06 -14.35 1.14
N GLY A 193 -63.88 -14.97 1.33
CA GLY A 193 -63.72 -16.39 0.97
C GLY A 193 -62.83 -17.27 1.84
N GLU A 194 -62.80 -17.19 3.18
CA GLU A 194 -62.03 -18.20 3.95
C GLU A 194 -62.52 -18.46 5.39
N SER A 195 -63.81 -18.79 5.54
CA SER A 195 -64.41 -19.18 6.82
C SER A 195 -64.46 -20.71 7.08
N LEU A 196 -63.71 -21.55 6.34
CA LEU A 196 -63.95 -23.01 6.34
C LEU A 196 -62.72 -23.92 6.54
N GLN A 197 -61.53 -23.40 6.82
CA GLN A 197 -60.30 -24.23 6.89
C GLN A 197 -59.59 -24.29 8.26
N LYS A 198 -60.19 -23.74 9.33
CA LYS A 198 -59.55 -23.66 10.68
C LYS A 198 -59.89 -24.82 11.64
N SER A 199 -60.69 -25.81 11.23
CA SER A 199 -61.15 -26.88 12.14
C SER A 199 -60.39 -28.22 12.01
N ALA A 200 -59.56 -28.42 11.00
CA ALA A 200 -58.92 -29.71 10.72
C ALA A 200 -57.47 -29.85 11.26
N VAL A 201 -56.75 -28.74 11.42
CA VAL A 201 -55.30 -28.77 11.75
C VAL A 201 -55.03 -28.96 13.25
N LEU A 202 -56.01 -28.68 14.12
CA LEU A 202 -55.82 -28.73 15.58
C LEU A 202 -55.93 -30.13 16.22
N VAL A 203 -56.41 -31.14 15.48
CA VAL A 203 -56.65 -32.50 16.03
C VAL A 203 -55.45 -33.43 15.84
N LEU A 204 -54.51 -33.13 14.94
CA LEU A 204 -53.37 -34.01 14.63
C LEU A 204 -52.08 -33.69 15.40
N ALA A 205 -51.96 -32.54 16.07
CA ALA A 205 -50.78 -32.20 16.87
C ALA A 205 -50.81 -32.75 18.31
N GLY A 206 -51.87 -33.46 18.71
CA GLY A 206 -52.14 -33.86 20.09
C GLY A 206 -51.58 -35.21 20.58
N ILE A 207 -50.82 -35.98 19.78
CA ILE A 207 -50.42 -37.36 20.17
C ILE A 207 -48.89 -37.63 20.13
N GLY A 208 -48.07 -36.66 19.72
CA GLY A 208 -46.60 -36.82 19.59
C GLY A 208 -45.76 -36.40 20.81
N ILE A 209 -46.09 -36.94 21.99
CA ILE A 209 -45.33 -36.89 23.25
C ILE A 209 -43.84 -37.27 22.97
N MET A 210 -42.83 -36.44 23.24
CA MET A 210 -42.33 -36.09 24.57
C MET A 210 -42.16 -37.31 25.50
N GLY A 211 -41.48 -38.35 25.01
CA GLY A 211 -40.86 -39.37 25.83
C GLY A 211 -39.34 -39.21 25.82
N LEU A 212 -38.80 -38.68 26.93
CA LEU A 212 -37.42 -38.87 27.46
C LEU A 212 -36.28 -38.24 26.61
N GLY A 213 -35.46 -37.29 27.07
CA GLY A 213 -34.97 -37.02 28.42
C GLY A 213 -33.52 -37.51 28.53
N GLY A 214 -32.58 -36.57 28.73
CA GLY A 214 -31.29 -36.89 29.37
C GLY A 214 -30.01 -36.62 28.56
N GLU A 215 -29.37 -35.52 28.94
CA GLU A 215 -27.94 -35.49 29.33
C GLU A 215 -26.79 -35.45 28.31
N LEU A 216 -26.05 -34.33 28.44
CA LEU A 216 -24.60 -34.23 28.64
C LEU A 216 -23.64 -34.39 27.44
N ALA A 217 -23.01 -33.23 27.17
CA ALA A 217 -21.56 -33.03 27.34
C ALA A 217 -20.63 -33.08 26.12
N CYS A 218 -19.80 -32.03 26.12
CA CYS A 218 -18.36 -32.04 25.87
C CYS A 218 -17.82 -32.05 24.44
N LYS A 219 -17.44 -30.83 24.03
CA LYS A 219 -16.07 -30.37 23.69
C LYS A 219 -15.27 -31.08 22.57
N ARG A 220 -14.79 -30.19 21.68
CA ARG A 220 -13.58 -30.24 20.83
C ARG A 220 -13.64 -31.17 19.62
N CYS A 221 -13.88 -30.59 18.45
CA CYS A 221 -12.81 -30.12 17.55
C CYS A 221 -13.32 -28.89 16.77
#